data_AF-A0AA42LIG5-F1
#
_entry.id   AF-A0AA42LIG5-F1
#
_cell.length_a   1.000
_cell.length_b   1.000
_cell.length_c   1.000
_cell.angle_alpha   90.00
_cell.angle_beta   90.00
_cell.angle_gamma   90.00
#
_symmetry.space_group_name_H-M   'P 1'
#
loop_
_entity.id
_entity.type
_entity.pdbx_description
1 polymer ?
#
loop_
_entity_poly.entity_id
_entity_poly.type
_entity_poly.pdbx_seq_one_letter_code
_entity_poly.pdbx_strand_id
1 'polypeptide(L)'
;MLKDRAFLAWLAVFAVVAGTLVALLWPKHSASPSIGGGGYDLSDWVYTLALLSFTGLWSLITLVIGMSRGNAMAAKRAYGLAAVGGITFVVGVLAFGGNLH
;
A
#
# COMPACT_ATOMS: atom_id res chain seq x y z
N MET A 1 7.98 16.24 -19.76
CA MET A 1 8.10 17.08 -18.54
C MET A 1 6.86 17.05 -17.64
N LEU A 2 5.72 17.68 -17.95
CA LEU A 2 4.53 17.65 -17.05
C LEU A 2 3.93 16.24 -16.86
N LYS A 3 3.92 15.40 -17.90
CA LYS A 3 3.41 14.02 -17.86
C LYS A 3 4.25 13.07 -17.01
N ASP A 4 5.55 13.35 -16.88
CA ASP A 4 6.46 12.59 -16.02
C ASP A 4 6.26 12.99 -14.56
N ARG A 5 6.01 14.29 -14.32
CA ARG A 5 5.67 14.81 -13.00
C ARG A 5 4.39 14.20 -12.45
N ALA A 6 3.35 14.01 -13.29
CA ALA A 6 2.12 13.34 -12.86
C ALA A 6 2.37 11.89 -12.42
N PHE A 7 3.11 11.11 -13.21
CA PHE A 7 3.48 9.74 -12.83
C PHE A 7 4.29 9.72 -11.52
N LEU A 8 5.31 10.59 -11.41
CA LEU A 8 6.13 10.70 -10.20
C LEU A 8 5.33 11.14 -8.98
N ALA A 9 4.36 12.04 -9.15
CA ALA A 9 3.49 12.48 -8.07
C ALA A 9 2.61 11.33 -7.57
N TRP A 10 2.01 10.55 -8.48
CA TRP A 10 1.24 9.35 -8.11
C TRP A 10 2.13 8.32 -7.39
N LEU A 11 3.34 8.09 -7.91
CA LEU A 11 4.29 7.19 -7.26
C LEU A 11 4.71 7.70 -5.87
N ALA A 12 4.90 9.01 -5.70
CA ALA A 12 5.23 9.61 -4.41
C ALA A 12 4.08 9.48 -3.42
N VAL A 13 2.84 9.73 -3.83
CA VAL A 13 1.65 9.52 -2.98
C VAL A 13 1.56 8.07 -2.54
N PHE A 14 1.75 7.12 -3.47
CA PHE A 14 1.80 5.70 -3.14
C PHE A 14 2.88 5.39 -2.11
N ALA A 15 4.11 5.85 -2.35
CA ALA A 15 5.25 5.61 -1.48
C ALA A 15 5.04 6.17 -0.07
N VAL A 16 4.44 7.37 0.05
CA VAL A 16 4.14 7.98 1.35
C VAL A 16 3.11 7.15 2.11
N VAL A 17 1.99 6.79 1.47
CA VAL A 17 0.91 6.06 2.15
C VAL A 17 1.34 4.63 2.48
N ALA A 18 1.80 3.86 1.49
CA ALA A 18 2.22 2.48 1.70
C ALA A 18 3.46 2.41 2.61
N GLY A 19 4.43 3.30 2.43
CA GLY A 19 5.64 3.36 3.27
C GLY A 19 5.32 3.67 4.72
N THR A 20 4.37 4.58 4.99
CA THR A 20 3.93 4.87 6.37
C THR A 20 3.28 3.64 7.00
N LEU A 21 2.39 2.95 6.29
CA LEU A 21 1.73 1.74 6.80
C LEU A 21 2.74 0.62 7.06
N VAL A 22 3.70 0.41 6.15
CA VAL A 22 4.79 -0.56 6.34
C VAL A 22 5.66 -0.18 7.53
N ALA A 23 5.98 1.10 7.72
CA ALA A 23 6.77 1.57 8.86
C ALA A 23 6.02 1.36 10.19
N LEU A 24 4.70 1.50 10.21
CA LEU A 24 3.87 1.26 11.39
C LEU A 24 3.77 -0.24 11.75
N LEU A 25 3.80 -1.10 10.73
CA LEU A 25 3.82 -2.57 10.86
C LEU A 25 5.22 -3.14 11.13
N TRP A 26 6.27 -2.33 10.99
CA TRP A 26 7.62 -2.78 11.27
C TRP A 26 7.73 -3.15 12.75
N PRO A 27 8.35 -4.29 13.11
CA PRO A 27 8.39 -4.78 14.48
C PRO A 27 8.88 -3.69 15.44
N LYS A 28 7.98 -3.29 16.34
CA LYS A 28 8.31 -2.39 17.45
C LYS A 28 8.95 -3.21 18.56
N HIS A 29 9.96 -2.64 19.21
CA HIS A 29 10.47 -3.23 20.44
C HIS A 29 9.32 -3.36 21.43
N SER A 30 9.19 -4.54 22.02
CA SER A 30 8.12 -4.98 22.92
C SER A 30 7.75 -3.87 23.90
N ALA A 31 6.65 -3.17 23.62
CA ALA A 31 6.09 -2.21 24.55
C ALA A 31 5.65 -3.00 25.77
N SER A 32 6.20 -2.70 26.94
CA SER A 32 5.79 -3.32 28.19
C SER A 32 4.26 -3.26 28.31
N PRO A 33 3.59 -4.34 28.75
CA PRO A 33 2.15 -4.33 28.90
C PRO A 33 1.72 -3.16 29.78
N SER A 34 0.68 -2.43 29.39
CA SER A 34 0.20 -1.31 30.20
C SER A 34 -0.20 -1.85 31.59
N ILE A 35 0.40 -1.29 32.64
CA ILE A 35 0.06 -1.59 34.03
C ILE A 35 -1.30 -0.94 34.29
N GLY A 36 -2.39 -1.63 33.96
CA GLY A 36 -3.74 -1.08 34.14
C GLY A 36 -4.88 -1.78 33.41
N GLY A 37 -4.62 -2.59 32.38
CA GLY A 37 -5.64 -3.47 31.81
C GLY A 37 -5.74 -3.48 30.29
N GLY A 38 -5.55 -4.68 29.72
CA GLY A 38 -6.53 -5.33 28.84
C GLY A 38 -6.93 -4.69 27.51
N GLY A 39 -6.32 -3.61 27.05
CA GLY A 39 -6.58 -3.09 25.71
C GLY A 39 -6.05 -4.05 24.64
N TYR A 40 -6.94 -4.64 23.83
CA TYR A 40 -6.54 -5.35 22.62
C TYR A 40 -5.87 -4.35 21.67
N ASP A 41 -4.57 -4.52 21.42
CA ASP A 41 -3.87 -3.76 20.39
C ASP A 41 -4.26 -4.30 19.02
N LEU A 42 -5.27 -3.69 18.42
CA LEU A 42 -5.74 -3.98 17.06
C LEU A 42 -4.91 -3.27 15.99
N SER A 43 -3.82 -2.57 16.35
CA SER A 43 -3.07 -1.75 15.42
C SER A 43 -2.49 -2.56 14.26
N ASP A 44 -1.92 -3.74 14.53
CA ASP A 44 -1.39 -4.63 13.51
C ASP A 44 -2.49 -5.11 12.54
N TRP A 45 -3.66 -5.48 13.07
CA TRP A 45 -4.81 -5.86 12.26
C TRP A 45 -5.27 -4.70 11.37
N VAL A 46 -5.45 -3.51 11.95
CA VAL A 46 -5.94 -2.30 11.25
C VAL A 46 -4.94 -1.86 10.17
N TYR A 47 -3.65 -1.79 10.49
CA TYR A 47 -2.64 -1.34 9.54
C TYR A 47 -2.41 -2.35 8.43
N THR A 48 -2.50 -3.65 8.72
CA THR A 48 -2.44 -4.70 7.70
C THR A 48 -3.64 -4.58 6.75
N LEU A 49 -4.85 -4.48 7.29
CA LEU A 49 -6.05 -4.33 6.46
C LEU A 49 -6.00 -3.05 5.63
N ALA A 50 -5.54 -1.94 6.20
CA ALA A 50 -5.37 -0.68 5.48
C ALA A 50 -4.33 -0.80 4.36
N LEU A 51 -3.19 -1.44 4.59
CA LEU A 51 -2.15 -1.65 3.59
C LEU A 51 -2.67 -2.49 2.42
N LEU A 52 -3.33 -3.62 2.73
CA LEU A 52 -3.87 -4.51 1.70
C LEU A 52 -5.00 -3.84 0.92
N SER A 53 -5.91 -3.16 1.60
CA SER A 53 -7.02 -2.45 0.94
C SER A 53 -6.49 -1.33 0.04
N PHE A 54 -5.56 -0.51 0.54
CA PHE A 54 -4.97 0.58 -0.22
C PHE A 54 -4.22 0.07 -1.46
N THR A 55 -3.31 -0.89 -1.29
CA THR A 55 -2.50 -1.41 -2.40
C THR A 55 -3.34 -2.20 -3.40
N GLY A 56 -4.34 -2.95 -2.95
CA GLY A 56 -5.30 -3.65 -3.82
C GLY A 56 -6.14 -2.67 -4.65
N LEU A 57 -6.79 -1.70 -4.01
CA LEU A 57 -7.59 -0.69 -4.70
C LEU A 57 -6.75 0.16 -5.64
N TRP A 58 -5.56 0.60 -5.20
CA TRP A 58 -4.62 1.35 -6.03
C TRP A 58 -4.28 0.60 -7.32
N SER A 59 -3.99 -0.70 -7.20
CA SER A 59 -3.65 -1.55 -8.34
C SER A 59 -4.80 -1.68 -9.32
N LEU A 60 -6.01 -1.94 -8.82
CA LEU A 60 -7.20 -2.07 -9.66
C LEU A 60 -7.53 -0.76 -10.36
N ILE A 61 -7.50 0.37 -9.66
CA ILE A 61 -7.79 1.69 -10.22
C ILE A 61 -6.77 2.04 -11.32
N THR A 62 -5.48 1.89 -11.04
CA THR A 62 -4.43 2.21 -12.01
C THR A 62 -4.42 1.26 -13.20
N LEU A 63 -4.81 -0.01 -13.01
CA LEU A 63 -5.03 -0.97 -14.09
C LEU A 63 -6.17 -0.52 -15.01
N VAL A 64 -7.33 -0.17 -14.45
CA VAL A 64 -8.49 0.35 -15.20
C VAL A 64 -8.14 1.64 -15.93
N ILE A 65 -7.38 2.54 -15.30
CA ILE A 65 -6.85 3.73 -15.97
C ILE A 65 -5.96 3.34 -17.14
N GLY A 66 -5.10 2.33 -17.00
CA GLY A 66 -4.26 1.85 -18.11
C GLY A 66 -5.08 1.33 -19.28
N MET A 67 -6.11 0.52 -19.00
CA MET A 67 -7.00 -0.06 -20.01
C MET A 67 -7.83 0.98 -20.76
N SER A 68 -8.17 2.11 -20.11
CA SER A 68 -8.99 3.17 -20.72
C SER A 68 -8.20 4.18 -21.55
N ARG A 69 -6.87 4.05 -21.65
CA ARG A 69 -6.02 5.03 -22.35
C ARG A 69 -5.73 4.61 -23.78
N GLY A 70 -6.13 5.44 -24.74
CA GLY A 70 -5.75 5.28 -26.15
C GLY A 70 -4.28 5.59 -26.48
N ASN A 71 -3.53 6.20 -25.54
CA ASN A 71 -2.10 6.48 -25.71
C ASN A 71 -1.25 5.40 -25.03
N ALA A 72 -0.48 4.65 -25.82
CA ALA A 72 0.34 3.53 -25.36
C ALA A 72 1.37 3.90 -24.27
N MET A 73 2.00 5.08 -24.34
CA MET A 73 2.93 5.51 -23.29
C MET A 73 2.22 5.84 -21.98
N ALA A 74 1.04 6.46 -22.06
CA ALA A 74 0.23 6.76 -20.87
C ALA A 74 -0.31 5.47 -20.23
N ALA A 75 -0.76 4.52 -21.06
CA ALA A 75 -1.18 3.19 -20.60
C ALA A 75 -0.04 2.45 -19.90
N LYS A 76 1.16 2.41 -20.51
CA LYS A 76 2.35 1.76 -19.92
C LYS A 76 2.70 2.33 -18.54
N ARG A 77 2.57 3.64 -18.33
CA ARG A 77 2.81 4.28 -17.03
C ARG A 77 1.76 3.87 -15.99
N ALA A 78 0.49 3.84 -16.38
CA ALA A 78 -0.59 3.39 -15.51
C ALA A 78 -0.41 1.91 -15.12
N TYR A 79 -0.01 1.05 -16.07
CA TYR A 79 0.39 -0.33 -15.77
C TYR A 79 1.60 -0.42 -14.85
N GLY A 80 2.58 0.49 -14.98
CA GLY A 80 3.69 0.59 -14.04
C GLY A 80 3.21 0.87 -12.61
N LEU A 81 2.28 1.82 -12.43
CA LEU A 81 1.68 2.09 -11.12
C LEU A 81 0.88 0.90 -10.58
N ALA A 82 0.16 0.19 -11.46
CA ALA A 82 -0.58 -1.01 -11.11
C ALA A 82 0.34 -2.14 -10.65
N ALA A 83 1.47 -2.34 -11.35
CA ALA A 83 2.47 -3.33 -10.97
C ALA A 83 3.11 -3.01 -9.62
N VAL A 84 3.45 -1.74 -9.35
CA VAL A 84 3.99 -1.31 -8.05
C VAL A 84 2.98 -1.61 -6.93
N GLY A 85 1.71 -1.26 -7.11
CA GLY A 85 0.65 -1.58 -6.16
C GLY A 85 0.50 -3.09 -5.94
N GLY A 86 0.46 -3.86 -7.03
CA GLY A 86 0.19 -5.29 -6.99
C GLY A 86 1.32 -6.08 -6.35
N ILE A 87 2.58 -5.73 -6.65
CA ILE A 87 3.74 -6.30 -5.98
C ILE A 87 3.71 -5.98 -4.48
N THR A 88 3.43 -4.72 -4.12
CA THR A 88 3.35 -4.32 -2.71
C THR A 88 2.23 -5.05 -1.97
N PHE A 89 1.08 -5.26 -2.63
CA PHE A 89 -0.02 -6.05 -2.08
C PHE A 89 0.42 -7.49 -1.79
N VAL A 90 1.02 -8.17 -2.77
CA VAL A 90 1.48 -9.57 -2.62
C VAL A 90 2.51 -9.66 -1.50
N VAL A 91 3.51 -8.78 -1.48
CA VAL A 91 4.51 -8.73 -0.41
C VAL A 91 3.86 -8.45 0.94
N GLY A 92 2.89 -7.53 1.00
CA GLY A 92 2.15 -7.21 2.22
C GLY A 92 1.35 -8.39 2.75
N VAL A 93 0.70 -9.18 1.90
CA VAL A 93 -0.01 -10.41 2.29
C VAL A 93 0.97 -11.41 2.89
N LEU A 94 2.12 -11.63 2.23
CA LEU A 94 3.11 -12.59 2.69
C LEU A 94 3.79 -12.17 4.01
N ALA A 95 4.05 -10.87 4.18
CA ALA A 95 4.77 -10.34 5.34
C ALA A 95 3.86 -10.12 6.55
N PHE A 96 2.63 -9.65 6.34
CA PHE A 96 1.76 -9.14 7.41
C PHE A 96 0.39 -9.84 7.46
N GLY A 97 0.06 -10.73 6.53
CA GLY A 97 -1.26 -11.38 6.46
C GLY A 97 -1.63 -12.18 7.73
N GLY A 98 -0.64 -12.64 8.49
CA GLY A 98 -0.84 -13.27 9.80
C GLY A 98 -1.53 -12.37 10.83
N ASN A 99 -1.46 -11.05 10.68
CA ASN A 99 -2.10 -10.09 11.57
C ASN A 99 -3.63 -10.01 11.41
N LEU A 100 -4.20 -10.72 10.41
CA LEU A 100 -5.65 -10.72 10.12
C LEU A 100 -6.41 -11.88 10.77
N HIS A 101 -5.75 -12.67 11.61
CA HIS A 101 -6.29 -13.86 12.27
C HIS A 101 -6.56 -13.65 13.76
#